data_AF-A0A3Q1H834-F1
#
_entry.id   AF-A0A3Q1H834-F1
#
_cell.length_a   1.000
_cell.length_b   1.000
_cell.length_c   1.000
_cell.angle_alpha   90.00
_cell.angle_beta   90.00
_cell.angle_gamma   90.00
#
_symmetry.space_group_name_H-M   'P 1'
#
loop_
_entity.id
_entity.type
_entity.pdbx_description
1 polymer ?
#
loop_
_entity_poly.entity_id
_entity_poly.type
_entity_poly.pdbx_seq_one_letter_code
_entity_poly.pdbx_strand_id
1 'polypeptide(L)' 'MSKNTRVALIFGGFVTVVAAAFYPIYFYPLTHKEDYREIQKINRAGINQADVQPVGLKIWSDPFKPAEK' A
#
# COMPACT_ATOMS: atom_id res chain seq x y z
N MET A 1 -3.71 -12.59 -38.66
CA MET A 1 -3.35 -11.47 -37.76
C MET A 1 -1.88 -11.14 -37.94
N SER A 2 -1.49 -9.87 -38.08
CA SER A 2 -0.07 -9.52 -38.31
C SER A 2 0.78 -9.85 -37.06
N LYS A 3 2.09 -10.10 -37.26
CA LYS A 3 3.02 -10.33 -36.14
C LYS A 3 2.98 -9.18 -35.13
N ASN A 4 2.92 -7.94 -35.63
CA ASN A 4 2.88 -6.73 -34.79
C ASN A 4 1.60 -6.66 -33.96
N THR A 5 0.45 -6.99 -34.56
CA THR A 5 -0.83 -7.07 -33.84
C THR A 5 -0.77 -8.12 -32.72
N ARG A 6 -0.11 -9.26 -32.94
CA ARG A 6 0.04 -10.31 -31.92
C ARG A 6 0.87 -9.84 -30.73
N VAL A 7 1.99 -9.18 -31.01
CA VAL A 7 2.85 -8.62 -29.98
C VAL A 7 2.11 -7.54 -29.18
N ALA A 8 1.39 -6.64 -29.86
CA ALA A 8 0.62 -5.60 -29.19
C ALA A 8 -0.44 -6.17 -28.24
N LEU A 9 -1.16 -7.21 -28.65
CA LEU A 9 -2.18 -7.86 -27.80
C LEU A 9 -1.56 -8.56 -26.59
N ILE A 10 -0.46 -9.28 -26.78
CA ILE A 10 0.24 -9.97 -25.66
C ILE A 10 0.76 -8.95 -24.66
N PHE A 11 1.46 -7.92 -25.15
CA PHE A 11 2.04 -6.90 -24.28
C PHE A 11 0.96 -6.06 -23.59
N GLY A 12 -0.06 -5.61 -24.32
CA GLY A 12 -1.18 -4.88 -23.75
C GLY A 12 -1.94 -5.69 -22.71
N GLY A 13 -2.19 -6.98 -22.98
CA GLY A 13 -2.78 -7.90 -22.02
C GLY A 13 -1.94 -8.06 -20.76
N PHE A 14 -0.62 -8.24 -20.92
CA PHE A 14 0.31 -8.31 -19.78
C PHE A 14 0.26 -7.04 -18.93
N VAL A 15 0.40 -5.86 -19.53
CA VAL A 15 0.34 -4.57 -18.79
C VAL A 15 -1.00 -4.40 -18.09
N THR A 16 -2.10 -4.82 -18.71
CA THR A 16 -3.43 -4.76 -18.12
C THR A 16 -3.54 -5.64 -16.88
N VAL A 17 -3.05 -6.89 -16.95
CA VAL A 17 -3.02 -7.81 -15.80
C VAL A 17 -2.15 -7.25 -14.68
N VAL A 18 -0.97 -6.70 -15.00
CA VAL A 18 -0.11 -6.05 -14.01
C VAL A 18 -0.85 -4.89 -13.34
N ALA A 19 -1.40 -3.95 -14.11
CA ALA A 19 -2.13 -2.80 -13.54
C ALA A 19 -3.30 -3.24 -12.65
N ALA A 20 -4.08 -4.24 -13.08
CA ALA A 20 -5.17 -4.79 -12.29
C ALA A 20 -4.69 -5.40 -10.97
N ALA A 21 -3.59 -6.16 -10.98
CA ALA A 21 -2.99 -6.73 -9.77
C ALA A 21 -2.44 -5.66 -8.82
N PHE A 22 -1.92 -4.55 -9.37
CA PHE A 22 -1.41 -3.43 -8.57
C PHE A 22 -2.50 -2.54 -7.97
N TYR A 23 -3.73 -2.55 -8.51
CA TYR A 23 -4.83 -1.72 -8.02
C TYR A 23 -5.08 -1.87 -6.50
N PRO A 24 -5.28 -3.08 -5.93
CA PRO A 24 -5.51 -3.24 -4.49
C PRO A 24 -4.26 -2.98 -3.63
N ILE A 25 -3.05 -3.06 -4.21
CA ILE A 25 -1.78 -2.92 -3.47
C ILE A 25 -1.40 -1.45 -3.31
N TYR A 26 -1.58 -0.66 -4.37
CA TYR A 26 -1.09 0.71 -4.43
C TYR A 26 -2.20 1.74 -4.47
N PHE A 27 -3.14 1.61 -5.41
CA PHE A 27 -4.15 2.65 -5.63
C PHE A 27 -5.23 2.65 -4.56
N TYR A 28 -5.78 1.47 -4.22
CA TYR A 28 -6.86 1.36 -3.24
C TYR A 28 -6.49 1.91 -1.86
N PRO A 29 -5.32 1.57 -1.25
CA PRO A 29 -4.95 2.12 0.06
C PRO A 29 -4.74 3.63 0.04
N LEU A 30 -4.27 4.19 -1.09
CA LEU A 30 -4.06 5.63 -1.25
C LEU A 30 -5.36 6.41 -1.48
N THR A 31 -6.41 5.77 -2.01
CA THR A 31 -7.72 6.40 -2.19
C THR A 31 -8.66 6.20 -1.00
N HIS A 32 -8.39 5.22 -0.13
CA HIS A 32 -9.21 4.86 1.04
C HIS A 32 -8.47 5.11 2.36
N LYS A 33 -7.68 6.19 2.45
CA LYS A 33 -6.80 6.45 3.60
C LYS A 33 -7.53 6.46 4.95
N GLU A 34 -8.76 6.95 4.99
CA GLU A 34 -9.53 7.03 6.24
C GLU A 34 -9.91 5.65 6.79
N ASP A 35 -10.31 4.71 5.92
CA ASP A 35 -10.60 3.32 6.32
C ASP A 35 -9.37 2.65 6.95
N TYR A 36 -8.20 2.84 6.30
CA TYR A 36 -6.94 2.31 6.82
C TYR A 36 -6.49 3.01 8.11
N ARG A 37 -6.77 4.31 8.25
CA ARG A 37 -6.51 5.06 9.49
C ARG A 37 -7.38 4.56 10.63
N GLU A 38 -8.66 4.30 10.40
CA GLU A 38 -9.58 3.78 11.39
C GLU A 38 -9.16 2.37 11.85
N ILE A 39 -8.91 1.47 10.89
CA ILE A 39 -8.44 0.11 11.18
C ILE A 39 -7.12 0.16 11.97
N GLN A 40 -6.19 1.04 11.61
CA GLN A 40 -4.93 1.19 12.33
C GLN A 40 -5.14 1.72 13.76
N LYS A 41 -6.03 2.69 13.97
CA LYS A 41 -6.37 3.22 15.29
C LYS A 41 -6.91 2.12 16.21
N ILE A 42 -7.80 1.27 15.68
CA ILE A 42 -8.36 0.13 16.43
C ILE A 42 -7.27 -0.89 16.76
N ASN A 43 -6.49 -1.32 15.76
CA ASN A 43 -5.46 -2.35 15.94
C ASN A 43 -4.27 -1.91 16.82
N ARG A 44 -4.05 -0.60 16.98
CA ARG A 44 -2.99 -0.03 17.83
C ARG A 44 -3.49 0.49 19.17
N ALA A 45 -4.78 0.33 19.47
CA ALA A 45 -5.33 0.77 20.75
C ALA A 45 -4.61 0.05 21.91
N GLY A 46 -4.04 0.83 22.83
CA GLY A 46 -3.33 0.30 24.01
C GLY A 46 -1.93 -0.26 23.74
N ILE A 47 -1.41 -0.19 22.51
CA ILE A 47 -0.05 -0.63 22.18
C ILE A 47 0.92 0.55 22.36
N ASN A 48 1.82 0.44 23.33
CA ASN A 48 3.00 1.30 23.40
C ASN A 48 4.07 0.78 22.42
N GLN A 49 4.26 1.50 21.31
CA GLN A 49 5.16 1.09 20.24
C GLN A 49 6.62 0.89 20.70
N ALA A 50 7.05 1.60 21.75
CA ALA A 50 8.40 1.44 22.29
C ALA A 50 8.62 0.06 22.94
N ASP A 51 7.55 -0.56 23.45
CA ASP A 51 7.63 -1.83 24.19
C ASP A 51 7.62 -3.05 23.26
N VAL A 52 7.06 -2.90 22.05
CA VAL A 52 7.00 -3.96 21.03
C VAL A 52 8.25 -3.98 20.16
N GLN A 53 8.94 -2.84 20.04
CA GLN A 53 10.03 -2.70 19.09
C GLN A 53 11.35 -3.27 19.60
N PRO A 54 12.21 -3.76 18.68
CA PRO A 54 13.52 -4.26 19.07
C PRO A 54 14.37 -3.14 19.69
N VAL A 55 15.02 -3.46 20.80
CA VAL A 55 15.90 -2.53 21.51
C VAL A 55 17.03 -2.03 20.60
N GLY A 56 17.32 -0.72 20.68
CA GLY A 56 18.38 -0.07 19.90
C GLY A 56 17.97 0.36 18.48
N LEU A 57 16.73 0.12 18.07
CA LEU A 57 16.19 0.62 16.80
C LEU A 57 15.29 1.84 16.99
N LYS A 58 15.19 2.66 15.93
CA LYS A 58 14.29 3.82 15.91
C LYS A 58 12.83 3.34 15.95
N ILE A 59 12.03 3.99 16.80
CA ILE A 59 10.58 3.77 16.87
C ILE A 59 9.94 3.95 15.49
N TRP A 60 9.22 2.93 15.01
CA TRP A 60 8.48 2.94 13.75
C TRP A 60 7.57 4.16 13.63
N SER A 61 7.64 4.83 12.48
CA SER A 61 6.79 5.99 12.18
C SER A 61 5.34 5.55 11.98
N ASP A 62 4.42 6.30 12.57
CA ASP A 62 3.00 6.19 12.25
C ASP A 62 2.71 6.97 10.95
N PRO A 63 2.26 6.30 9.87
CA PRO A 63 1.99 6.93 8.58
C PRO A 63 0.79 7.91 8.60
N PHE A 64 -0.04 7.89 9.64
CA PHE A 64 -1.16 8.81 9.83
C PHE A 64 -0.90 9.84 10.93
N LYS A 65 0.27 9.84 11.57
CA LYS A 65 0.64 10.89 12.53
C LYS A 65 0.61 12.25 11.82
N PRO A 66 -0.08 13.27 12.36
CA PRO A 66 -0.01 14.62 11.81
C PRO A 66 1.45 15.07 11.74
N ALA A 67 1.82 15.73 10.64
CA ALA A 67 3.13 16.39 10.58
C ALA A 67 3.21 17.41 11.72
N GLU A 68 4.24 17.32 12.55
CA GLU A 68 4.53 18.36 13.53
C GLU A 68 4.76 19.68 12.77
N LYS A 69 4.02 20.73 13.14
CA LYS A 69 4.20 22.08 12.60
C LYS A 69 5.46 22.72 13.16
#